data_AF-A0A382AJN3-F1
#
_entry.id   AF-A0A382AJN3-F1
#
_cell.length_a   1.000
_cell.length_b   1.000
_cell.length_c   1.000
_cell.angle_alpha   90.00
_cell.angle_beta   90.00
_cell.angle_gamma   90.00
#
_symmetry.space_group_name_H-M   'P 1'
#
loop_
_entity.id
_entity.type
_entity.pdbx_description
1 polymer ?
#
loop_
_entity_poly.entity_id
_entity_poly.type
_entity_poly.pdbx_seq_one_letter_code
_entity_poly.pdbx_strand_id
1 'polypeptide(L)'
;MSKSTEEFVNEMLEAELGNHSMLVEIREKIRLGKHLSSYEERYLNVLKRQTKNEHVLELPKKTKPKITYEKIKQKEQPKQPQEEITSAINEQEKLVAEKQKKLESYQTQIASQKDLYQSKQKELVKISDRIAEKQKEFESYQTQISSQQDLYQSKQKELVKMRTELLNIQTQHKVLHMQTDSQRKLLDEIKQSHSTHKLEEEYHELESELESKREEVIELKKQKQSVVQQTEQITQKVAEQEKQMTGNTNLLLSSLGMLEEQKAGILEEITQEQAKKQSQEDELQALTKEWLHQKSSNKNRQGIDEQIKKHRDNLHTIQNKCSMLELEIKSQMNLLDEERQKEKEIIMRITQKYN
;
A
#
# COMPACT_ATOMS: atom_id res chain seq x y z
N MET A 1 80.25 24.15 11.31
CA MET A 1 81.46 23.90 10.50
C MET A 1 81.33 24.75 9.25
N SER A 2 82.15 25.74 8.89
CA SER A 2 83.25 26.53 9.48
C SER A 2 83.84 27.22 8.25
N LYS A 3 83.62 28.53 8.06
CA LYS A 3 84.05 29.32 6.88
C LYS A 3 85.49 29.00 6.39
N SER A 4 86.37 28.62 7.30
CA SER A 4 87.74 28.14 7.06
C SER A 4 87.90 26.91 6.13
N THR A 5 86.89 26.06 5.96
CA THR A 5 87.00 24.88 5.05
C THR A 5 86.64 25.22 3.62
N GLU A 6 85.68 26.14 3.39
CA GLU A 6 85.34 26.62 2.05
C GLU A 6 86.49 27.46 1.47
N GLU A 7 87.11 28.32 2.29
CA GLU A 7 88.29 29.12 1.92
C GLU A 7 89.45 28.24 1.46
N PHE A 8 89.76 27.17 2.20
CA PHE A 8 90.81 26.22 1.82
C PHE A 8 90.50 25.51 0.48
N VAL A 9 89.24 25.15 0.23
CA VAL A 9 88.86 24.50 -1.05
C VAL A 9 88.98 25.49 -2.21
N ASN A 10 88.64 26.76 -2.01
CA ASN A 10 88.83 27.79 -3.03
C ASN A 10 90.31 28.01 -3.34
N GLU A 11 91.18 28.04 -2.33
CA GLU A 11 92.64 28.15 -2.50
C GLU A 11 93.21 26.97 -3.33
N MET A 12 92.75 25.74 -3.08
CA MET A 12 93.17 24.56 -3.86
C MET A 12 92.66 24.59 -5.31
N LEU A 13 91.44 25.10 -5.54
CA LEU A 13 90.89 25.27 -6.87
C LEU A 13 91.65 26.34 -7.67
N GLU A 14 92.03 27.46 -7.03
CA GLU A 14 92.82 28.53 -7.64
C GLU A 14 94.26 28.10 -7.92
N ALA A 15 94.86 27.28 -7.05
CA ALA A 15 96.21 26.75 -7.23
C ALA A 15 96.28 25.54 -8.20
N GLU A 16 95.15 25.08 -8.75
CA GLU A 16 95.03 23.86 -9.56
C GLU A 16 95.58 22.60 -8.85
N LEU A 17 95.53 22.56 -7.52
CA LEU A 17 96.08 21.48 -6.70
C LEU A 17 94.99 20.45 -6.36
N GLY A 18 95.11 19.27 -6.96
CA GLY A 18 94.21 18.14 -6.75
C GLY A 18 93.20 17.92 -7.89
N ASN A 19 92.29 16.97 -7.70
CA ASN A 19 91.18 16.71 -8.61
C ASN A 19 90.13 17.84 -8.54
N HIS A 20 90.08 18.63 -9.61
CA HIS A 20 89.20 19.79 -9.76
C HIS A 20 87.71 19.43 -9.61
N SER A 21 87.24 18.35 -10.24
CA SER A 21 85.83 17.93 -10.18
C SER A 21 85.41 17.61 -8.75
N MET A 22 86.27 16.91 -8.01
CA MET A 22 86.01 16.54 -6.62
C MET A 22 86.00 17.77 -5.69
N LEU A 23 86.89 18.74 -5.92
CA LEU A 23 86.92 19.98 -5.15
C LEU A 23 85.69 20.87 -5.42
N VAL A 24 85.19 20.90 -6.66
CA VAL A 24 83.95 21.61 -7.01
C VAL A 24 82.74 20.98 -6.32
N GLU A 25 82.62 19.64 -6.32
CA GLU A 25 81.54 18.93 -5.62
C GLU A 25 81.56 19.15 -4.10
N ILE A 26 82.77 19.12 -3.50
CA ILE A 26 82.96 19.39 -2.07
C ILE A 26 82.55 20.83 -1.74
N ARG A 27 82.96 21.82 -2.56
CA ARG A 27 82.57 23.23 -2.37
C ARG A 27 81.06 23.40 -2.37
N GLU A 28 80.37 22.76 -3.31
CA GLU A 28 78.92 22.86 -3.44
C GLU A 28 78.19 22.20 -2.24
N LYS A 29 78.69 21.06 -1.75
CA LYS A 29 78.17 20.44 -0.52
C LYS A 29 78.34 21.34 0.69
N ILE A 30 79.48 22.02 0.84
CA ILE A 30 79.73 22.98 1.93
C ILE A 30 78.77 24.16 1.86
N ARG A 31 78.56 24.75 0.67
CA ARG A 31 77.61 25.87 0.47
C ARG A 31 76.17 25.52 0.78
N LEU A 32 75.76 24.29 0.44
CA LEU A 32 74.43 23.77 0.74
C LEU A 32 74.27 23.29 2.20
N GLY A 33 75.29 23.46 3.05
CA GLY A 33 75.26 23.06 4.46
C GLY A 33 75.21 21.54 4.67
N LYS A 34 75.62 20.74 3.67
CA LYS A 34 75.63 19.28 3.75
C LYS A 34 76.91 18.79 4.40
N HIS A 35 76.81 17.69 5.14
CA HIS A 35 77.99 17.01 5.71
C HIS A 35 78.85 16.37 4.62
N LEU A 36 80.17 16.49 4.77
CA LEU A 36 81.14 15.78 3.93
C LEU A 36 81.22 14.31 4.35
N SER A 37 81.44 13.43 3.38
CA SER A 37 81.72 12.02 3.65
C SER A 37 83.13 11.82 4.20
N SER A 38 83.35 10.68 4.88
CA SER A 38 84.67 10.29 5.40
C SER A 38 85.78 10.23 4.32
N TYR A 39 85.40 9.99 3.06
CA TYR A 39 86.32 10.00 1.92
C TYR A 39 86.71 11.43 1.54
N GLU A 40 85.74 12.35 1.44
CA GLU A 40 85.96 13.76 1.12
C GLU A 40 86.78 14.47 2.20
N GLU A 41 86.52 14.18 3.48
CA GLU A 41 87.32 14.71 4.60
C GLU A 41 88.77 14.21 4.57
N ARG A 42 88.98 12.92 4.28
CA ARG A 42 90.33 12.36 4.11
C ARG A 42 91.06 12.98 2.93
N TYR A 43 90.37 13.17 1.82
CA TYR A 43 90.90 13.80 0.63
C TYR A 43 91.39 15.24 0.90
N LEU A 44 90.58 16.06 1.57
CA LEU A 44 91.00 17.42 1.99
C LEU A 44 92.19 17.38 2.97
N ASN A 45 92.23 16.41 3.87
CA ASN A 45 93.35 16.27 4.82
C ASN A 45 94.66 15.86 4.15
N VAL A 46 94.62 15.08 3.06
CA VAL A 46 95.80 14.75 2.25
C VAL A 46 96.32 16.00 1.55
N LEU A 47 95.44 16.78 0.91
CA LEU A 47 95.81 18.03 0.25
C LEU A 47 96.41 19.03 1.24
N LYS A 48 95.81 19.19 2.44
CA LYS A 48 96.35 20.04 3.52
C LYS A 48 97.76 19.65 3.98
N ARG A 49 98.15 18.38 3.83
CA ARG A 49 99.50 17.90 4.20
C ARG A 49 100.48 18.08 3.05
N GLN A 50 100.04 17.95 1.80
CA GLN A 50 100.88 18.12 0.63
C GLN A 50 101.31 19.58 0.45
N THR A 51 100.39 20.53 0.60
CA THR A 51 100.70 21.96 0.46
C THR A 51 101.57 22.52 1.59
N LYS A 52 101.60 21.86 2.75
CA LYS A 52 102.53 22.19 3.84
C LYS A 52 103.97 21.70 3.62
N ASN A 53 104.19 20.79 2.68
CA ASN A 53 105.48 20.12 2.48
C ASN A 53 106.24 20.57 1.20
N GLU A 54 105.67 21.47 0.38
CA GLU A 54 106.23 21.88 -0.92
C GLU A 54 107.37 22.92 -0.87
N HIS A 55 107.89 23.28 0.31
CA HIS A 55 109.02 24.23 0.43
C HIS A 55 110.42 23.62 0.26
N VAL A 56 110.59 22.36 -0.16
CA VAL A 56 111.92 21.75 -0.30
C VAL A 56 112.00 20.88 -1.54
N LEU A 57 112.59 21.38 -2.63
CA LEU A 57 113.37 20.60 -3.62
C LEU A 57 113.94 21.52 -4.73
N GLU A 58 115.16 22.04 -4.53
CA GLU A 58 116.00 22.55 -5.62
C GLU A 58 116.73 21.40 -6.35
N LEU A 59 116.77 21.45 -7.68
CA LEU A 59 117.49 20.56 -8.58
C LEU A 59 119.00 20.88 -8.63
N PRO A 60 119.93 19.89 -8.66
CA PRO A 60 121.34 20.16 -8.88
C PRO A 60 121.70 20.20 -10.37
N LYS A 61 122.46 21.24 -10.76
CA LYS A 61 123.01 21.50 -12.10
C LYS A 61 124.12 20.48 -12.46
N LYS A 62 124.10 19.94 -13.68
CA LYS A 62 125.18 19.11 -14.26
C LYS A 62 126.24 19.97 -14.95
N THR A 63 127.47 19.92 -14.47
CA THR A 63 128.69 20.41 -15.13
C THR A 63 129.29 19.33 -16.05
N LYS A 64 129.70 19.71 -17.27
CA LYS A 64 130.44 18.84 -18.23
C LYS A 64 131.96 18.95 -17.99
N PRO A 65 132.76 17.88 -18.11
CA PRO A 65 134.23 18.02 -18.15
C PRO A 65 134.73 18.30 -19.58
N LYS A 66 135.70 19.22 -19.67
CA LYS A 66 136.53 19.54 -20.86
C LYS A 66 137.68 18.54 -20.98
N ILE A 67 137.93 18.07 -22.20
CA ILE A 67 139.10 17.25 -22.57
C ILE A 67 140.22 18.20 -23.03
N THR A 68 141.45 18.00 -22.56
CA THR A 68 142.66 18.67 -23.05
C THR A 68 143.66 17.61 -23.51
N TYR A 69 144.10 17.69 -24.78
CA TYR A 69 145.25 16.92 -25.29
C TYR A 69 146.43 17.89 -25.48
N GLU A 70 147.54 17.65 -24.77
CA GLU A 70 148.83 18.29 -25.05
C GLU A 70 149.50 17.63 -26.26
N LYS A 71 149.95 18.46 -27.20
CA LYS A 71 150.77 18.07 -28.35
C LYS A 71 152.21 17.85 -27.91
N ILE A 72 152.72 16.64 -28.10
CA ILE A 72 154.15 16.33 -27.96
C ILE A 72 154.87 16.74 -29.25
N LYS A 73 155.87 17.63 -29.10
CA LYS A 73 156.84 17.98 -30.14
C LYS A 73 157.85 16.85 -30.32
N GLN A 74 158.13 16.53 -31.59
CA GLN A 74 159.22 15.65 -32.02
C GLN A 74 160.58 16.21 -31.58
N LYS A 75 161.45 15.35 -31.05
CA LYS A 75 162.89 15.55 -30.98
C LYS A 75 163.61 14.23 -31.24
N GLU A 76 164.43 14.27 -32.29
CA GLU A 76 165.68 13.56 -32.57
C GLU A 76 165.90 12.14 -32.02
N GLN A 77 166.10 11.22 -32.98
CA GLN A 77 166.76 9.92 -32.77
C GLN A 77 168.19 10.08 -32.25
N PRO A 78 168.63 9.16 -31.40
CA PRO A 78 169.87 8.44 -31.59
C PRO A 78 169.56 6.99 -32.01
N LYS A 79 170.41 6.41 -32.86
CA LYS A 79 170.38 4.98 -33.21
C LYS A 79 170.59 4.15 -31.93
N GLN A 80 169.51 3.65 -31.34
CA GLN A 80 169.50 2.55 -30.36
C GLN A 80 169.46 1.20 -31.10
N PRO A 81 170.04 0.12 -30.52
CA PRO A 81 170.11 -1.19 -31.15
C PRO A 81 168.69 -1.69 -31.46
N GLN A 82 168.49 -2.28 -32.64
CA GLN A 82 167.18 -2.72 -33.13
C GLN A 82 166.39 -3.57 -32.10
N GLU A 83 167.07 -4.28 -31.18
CA GLU A 83 166.45 -5.09 -30.13
C GLU A 83 165.57 -4.31 -29.13
N GLU A 84 165.94 -3.10 -28.70
CA GLU A 84 165.12 -2.30 -27.76
C GLU A 84 163.84 -1.78 -28.41
N ILE A 85 163.93 -1.37 -29.68
CA ILE A 85 162.79 -0.95 -30.47
C ILE A 85 161.85 -2.15 -30.69
N THR A 86 162.40 -3.33 -30.97
CA THR A 86 161.61 -4.56 -31.17
C THR A 86 160.92 -5.02 -29.88
N SER A 87 161.58 -4.89 -28.72
CA SER A 87 160.98 -5.21 -27.42
C SER A 87 159.84 -4.26 -27.04
N ALA A 88 160.02 -2.95 -27.25
CA ALA A 88 158.98 -1.96 -26.99
C ALA A 88 157.77 -2.12 -27.94
N ILE A 89 158.02 -2.50 -29.19
CA ILE A 89 156.96 -2.84 -30.17
C ILE A 89 156.18 -4.06 -29.69
N ASN A 90 156.84 -5.14 -29.29
CA ASN A 90 156.18 -6.36 -28.79
C ASN A 90 155.32 -6.09 -27.53
N GLU A 91 155.78 -5.22 -26.64
CA GLU A 91 155.03 -4.84 -25.43
C GLU A 91 153.81 -3.96 -25.76
N GLN A 92 153.95 -3.04 -26.73
CA GLN A 92 152.83 -2.27 -27.27
C GLN A 92 151.83 -3.17 -28.00
N GLU A 93 152.28 -4.15 -28.79
CA GLU A 93 151.42 -5.13 -29.47
C GLU A 93 150.61 -5.96 -28.46
N LYS A 94 151.24 -6.39 -27.36
CA LYS A 94 150.55 -7.08 -26.26
C LYS A 94 149.49 -6.20 -25.60
N LEU A 95 149.80 -4.93 -25.34
CA LEU A 95 148.86 -3.94 -24.80
C LEU A 95 147.70 -3.66 -25.75
N VAL A 96 147.96 -3.58 -27.06
CA VAL A 96 146.93 -3.44 -28.09
C VAL A 96 146.04 -4.67 -28.12
N ALA A 97 146.61 -5.88 -28.06
CA ALA A 97 145.85 -7.13 -28.00
C ALA A 97 144.96 -7.23 -26.74
N GLU A 98 145.44 -6.80 -25.57
CA GLU A 98 144.61 -6.74 -24.36
C GLU A 98 143.49 -5.70 -24.43
N LYS A 99 143.77 -4.52 -24.99
CA LYS A 99 142.74 -3.49 -25.22
C LYS A 99 141.70 -3.96 -26.24
N GLN A 100 142.12 -4.69 -27.26
CA GLN A 100 141.25 -5.29 -28.26
C GLN A 100 140.31 -6.33 -27.62
N LYS A 101 140.84 -7.23 -26.78
CA LYS A 101 140.01 -8.19 -26.02
C LYS A 101 139.02 -7.48 -25.08
N LYS A 102 139.43 -6.40 -24.41
CA LYS A 102 138.52 -5.59 -23.58
C LYS A 102 137.43 -4.91 -24.41
N LEU A 103 137.79 -4.39 -25.59
CA LEU A 103 136.83 -3.77 -26.51
C LEU A 103 135.79 -4.77 -26.99
N GLU A 104 136.23 -5.97 -27.38
CA GLU A 104 135.35 -7.08 -27.78
C GLU A 104 134.43 -7.49 -26.62
N SER A 105 134.94 -7.59 -25.40
CA SER A 105 134.13 -7.86 -24.20
C SER A 105 133.06 -6.79 -23.96
N TYR A 106 133.40 -5.50 -24.05
CA TYR A 106 132.42 -4.42 -23.93
C TYR A 106 131.38 -4.43 -25.05
N GLN A 107 131.77 -4.76 -26.29
CA GLN A 107 130.83 -4.91 -27.40
C GLN A 107 129.83 -6.04 -27.14
N THR A 108 130.29 -7.20 -26.64
CA THR A 108 129.39 -8.30 -26.26
C THR A 108 128.43 -7.88 -25.14
N GLN A 109 128.91 -7.14 -24.14
CA GLN A 109 128.06 -6.66 -23.04
C GLN A 109 127.00 -5.66 -23.53
N ILE A 110 127.36 -4.74 -24.43
CA ILE A 110 126.43 -3.79 -25.04
C ILE A 110 125.38 -4.53 -25.89
N ALA A 111 125.78 -5.54 -26.65
CA ALA A 111 124.85 -6.37 -27.43
C ALA A 111 123.84 -7.08 -26.51
N SER A 112 124.32 -7.73 -25.44
CA SER A 112 123.45 -8.39 -24.45
C SER A 112 122.48 -7.42 -23.77
N GLN A 113 122.94 -6.20 -23.42
CA GLN A 113 122.06 -5.16 -22.89
C GLN A 113 121.00 -4.76 -23.90
N LYS A 114 121.36 -4.57 -25.18
CA LYS A 114 120.43 -4.22 -26.24
C LYS A 114 119.33 -5.27 -26.41
N ASP A 115 119.68 -6.54 -26.38
CA ASP A 115 118.71 -7.65 -26.46
C ASP A 115 117.77 -7.66 -25.25
N LEU A 116 118.31 -7.43 -24.04
CA LEU A 116 117.51 -7.31 -22.82
C LEU A 116 116.53 -6.12 -22.90
N TYR A 117 116.98 -4.96 -23.39
CA TYR A 117 116.12 -3.79 -23.59
C TYR A 117 115.01 -4.06 -24.60
N GLN A 118 115.32 -4.70 -25.73
CA GLN A 118 114.30 -5.09 -26.71
C GLN A 118 113.29 -6.09 -26.14
N SER A 119 113.75 -7.04 -25.33
CA SER A 119 112.87 -8.00 -24.64
C SER A 119 111.90 -7.29 -23.69
N LYS A 120 112.41 -6.40 -22.83
CA LYS A 120 111.59 -5.59 -21.92
C LYS A 120 110.59 -4.70 -22.65
N GLN A 121 110.99 -4.13 -23.78
CA GLN A 121 110.10 -3.30 -24.60
C GLN A 121 108.94 -4.12 -25.19
N LYS A 122 109.18 -5.36 -25.63
CA LYS A 122 108.13 -6.27 -26.08
C LYS A 122 107.17 -6.67 -24.94
N GLU A 123 107.69 -6.88 -23.73
CA GLU A 123 106.85 -7.14 -22.56
C GLU A 123 105.96 -5.95 -22.20
N LEU A 124 106.51 -4.73 -22.23
CA LEU A 124 105.73 -3.51 -21.96
C LEU A 124 104.58 -3.33 -22.95
N VAL A 125 104.80 -3.62 -24.24
CA VAL A 125 103.72 -3.59 -25.25
C VAL A 125 102.62 -4.59 -24.89
N LYS A 126 102.97 -5.84 -24.53
CA LYS A 126 101.98 -6.85 -24.13
C LYS A 126 101.20 -6.45 -22.87
N ILE A 127 101.85 -5.78 -21.91
CA ILE A 127 101.18 -5.26 -20.71
C ILE A 127 100.22 -4.14 -21.09
N SER A 128 100.64 -3.22 -21.97
CA SER A 128 99.78 -2.15 -22.48
C SER A 128 98.53 -2.69 -23.18
N ASP A 129 98.66 -3.72 -24.01
CA ASP A 129 97.53 -4.35 -24.70
C ASP A 129 96.54 -4.96 -23.70
N ARG A 130 97.05 -5.68 -22.68
CA ARG A 130 96.21 -6.24 -21.59
C ARG A 130 95.50 -5.17 -20.78
N ILE A 131 96.17 -4.05 -20.50
CA ILE A 131 95.54 -2.92 -19.79
C ILE A 131 94.42 -2.32 -20.64
N ALA A 132 94.64 -2.13 -21.94
CA ALA A 132 93.62 -1.63 -22.85
C ALA A 132 92.39 -2.56 -22.93
N GLU A 133 92.60 -3.87 -22.92
CA GLU A 133 91.52 -4.86 -22.90
C GLU A 133 90.73 -4.80 -21.58
N LYS A 134 91.42 -4.72 -20.43
CA LYS A 134 90.77 -4.56 -19.12
C LYS A 134 90.04 -3.24 -18.95
N GLN A 135 90.53 -2.17 -19.57
CA GLN A 135 89.83 -0.89 -19.61
C GLN A 135 88.49 -1.00 -20.35
N LYS A 136 88.46 -1.68 -21.50
CA LYS A 136 87.22 -1.93 -22.25
C LYS A 136 86.23 -2.81 -21.48
N GLU A 137 86.72 -3.86 -20.80
CA GLU A 137 85.87 -4.67 -19.91
C GLU A 137 85.25 -3.82 -18.80
N PHE A 138 86.04 -2.94 -18.18
CA PHE A 138 85.58 -2.06 -17.11
C PHE A 138 84.48 -1.10 -17.59
N GLU A 139 84.68 -0.46 -18.75
CA GLU A 139 83.68 0.42 -19.38
C GLU A 139 82.37 -0.34 -19.71
N SER A 140 82.49 -1.59 -20.17
CA SER A 140 81.35 -2.48 -20.42
C SER A 140 80.56 -2.75 -19.13
N TYR A 141 81.24 -3.15 -18.04
CA TYR A 141 80.57 -3.36 -16.75
C TYR A 141 79.91 -2.10 -16.20
N GLN A 142 80.55 -0.93 -16.37
CA GLN A 142 79.98 0.32 -15.91
C GLN A 142 78.70 0.69 -16.67
N THR A 143 78.66 0.43 -17.98
CA THR A 143 77.46 0.58 -18.81
C THR A 143 76.36 -0.38 -18.36
N GLN A 144 76.73 -1.64 -18.08
CA GLN A 144 75.78 -2.64 -17.60
C GLN A 144 75.17 -2.27 -16.25
N ILE A 145 75.98 -1.80 -15.29
CA ILE A 145 75.52 -1.33 -13.98
C ILE A 145 74.54 -0.18 -14.14
N SER A 146 74.85 0.79 -15.00
CA SER A 146 73.98 1.94 -15.28
C SER A 146 72.62 1.48 -15.82
N SER A 147 72.61 0.57 -16.79
CA SER A 147 71.38 0.01 -17.36
C SER A 147 70.53 -0.75 -16.33
N GLN A 148 71.16 -1.49 -15.41
CA GLN A 148 70.45 -2.18 -14.33
C GLN A 148 69.85 -1.20 -13.32
N GLN A 149 70.56 -0.10 -13.05
CA GLN A 149 70.10 0.94 -12.14
C GLN A 149 68.87 1.67 -12.70
N ASP A 150 68.86 1.98 -14.00
CA ASP A 150 67.70 2.55 -14.68
C ASP A 150 66.50 1.60 -14.67
N LEU A 151 66.73 0.31 -14.94
CA LEU A 151 65.69 -0.72 -14.88
C LEU A 151 65.10 -0.85 -13.46
N TYR A 152 65.95 -0.81 -12.42
CA TYR A 152 65.51 -0.84 -11.03
C TYR A 152 64.64 0.37 -10.68
N GLN A 153 65.07 1.58 -11.07
CA GLN A 153 64.30 2.81 -10.87
C GLN A 153 62.95 2.76 -11.58
N SER A 154 62.91 2.24 -12.80
CA SER A 154 61.67 2.06 -13.56
C SER A 154 60.70 1.12 -12.85
N LYS A 155 61.16 -0.06 -12.43
CA LYS A 155 60.34 -1.03 -11.66
C LYS A 155 59.85 -0.45 -10.33
N GLN A 156 60.66 0.37 -9.66
CA GLN A 156 60.25 1.02 -8.42
C GLN A 156 59.11 2.02 -8.65
N LYS A 157 59.17 2.82 -9.73
CA LYS A 157 58.07 3.73 -10.12
C LYS A 157 56.79 2.96 -10.44
N GLU A 158 56.89 1.87 -11.18
CA GLU A 158 55.76 1.01 -11.50
C GLU A 158 55.11 0.41 -10.24
N LEU A 159 55.92 -0.05 -9.29
CA LEU A 159 55.45 -0.54 -7.99
C LEU A 159 54.69 0.53 -7.19
N VAL A 160 55.19 1.78 -7.19
CA VAL A 160 54.50 2.90 -6.55
C VAL A 160 53.15 3.17 -7.22
N LYS A 161 53.08 3.09 -8.55
CA LYS A 161 51.82 3.24 -9.30
C LYS A 161 50.82 2.15 -8.92
N MET A 162 51.24 0.88 -8.93
CA MET A 162 50.38 -0.24 -8.52
C MET A 162 49.90 -0.13 -7.08
N ARG A 163 50.76 0.30 -6.13
CA ARG A 163 50.35 0.54 -4.74
C ARG A 163 49.28 1.61 -4.62
N THR A 164 49.40 2.67 -5.43
CA THR A 164 48.42 3.76 -5.45
C THR A 164 47.08 3.30 -6.02
N GLU A 165 47.11 2.54 -7.11
CA GLU A 165 45.91 1.93 -7.71
C GLU A 165 45.22 0.97 -6.73
N LEU A 166 45.99 0.13 -6.03
CA LEU A 166 45.47 -0.78 -5.00
C LEU A 166 44.76 -0.02 -3.87
N LEU A 167 45.37 1.06 -3.37
CA LEU A 167 44.77 1.90 -2.33
C LEU A 167 43.47 2.55 -2.78
N ASN A 168 43.41 2.99 -4.04
CA ASN A 168 42.18 3.55 -4.61
C ASN A 168 41.07 2.49 -4.71
N ILE A 169 41.39 1.29 -5.21
CA ILE A 169 40.44 0.16 -5.27
C ILE A 169 39.92 -0.20 -3.87
N GLN A 170 40.80 -0.27 -2.87
CA GLN A 170 40.41 -0.56 -1.49
C GLN A 170 39.46 0.51 -0.92
N THR A 171 39.70 1.77 -1.25
CA THR A 171 38.84 2.90 -0.85
C THR A 171 37.47 2.80 -1.52
N GLN A 172 37.43 2.53 -2.82
CA GLN A 172 36.17 2.34 -3.57
C GLN A 172 35.37 1.15 -3.03
N HIS A 173 36.03 0.03 -2.73
CA HIS A 173 35.39 -1.14 -2.13
C HIS A 173 34.73 -0.80 -0.78
N LYS A 174 35.40 -0.01 0.07
CA LYS A 174 34.84 0.43 1.35
C LYS A 174 33.59 1.30 1.17
N VAL A 175 33.61 2.21 0.20
CA VAL A 175 32.44 3.06 -0.13
C VAL A 175 31.27 2.22 -0.62
N LEU A 176 31.52 1.30 -1.57
CA LEU A 176 30.49 0.40 -2.10
C LEU A 176 29.88 -0.45 -0.98
N HIS A 177 30.71 -1.01 -0.10
CA HIS A 177 30.23 -1.83 1.01
C HIS A 177 29.29 -1.03 1.95
N MET A 178 29.67 0.20 2.31
CA MET A 178 28.81 1.07 3.13
C MET A 178 27.48 1.41 2.43
N GLN A 179 27.50 1.64 1.11
CA GLN A 179 26.28 1.87 0.34
C GLN A 179 25.37 0.64 0.32
N THR A 180 25.94 -0.55 0.08
CA THR A 180 25.19 -1.82 0.08
C THR A 180 24.56 -2.09 1.45
N ASP A 181 25.29 -1.85 2.55
CA ASP A 181 24.75 -2.03 3.90
C ASP A 181 23.62 -1.04 4.19
N SER A 182 23.75 0.22 3.75
CA SER A 182 22.68 1.23 3.87
C SER A 182 21.43 0.83 3.08
N GLN A 183 21.60 0.38 1.84
CA GLN A 183 20.50 -0.11 1.00
C GLN A 183 19.81 -1.35 1.60
N ARG A 184 20.57 -2.27 2.20
CA ARG A 184 20.01 -3.43 2.89
C ARG A 184 19.14 -3.01 4.07
N LYS A 185 19.61 -2.07 4.91
CA LYS A 185 18.82 -1.53 6.03
C LYS A 185 17.52 -0.89 5.55
N LEU A 186 17.58 -0.06 4.50
CA LEU A 186 16.39 0.56 3.93
C LEU A 186 15.40 -0.48 3.41
N LEU A 187 15.89 -1.55 2.76
CA LEU A 187 15.04 -2.64 2.28
C LEU A 187 14.34 -3.36 3.44
N ASP A 188 15.06 -3.61 4.54
CA ASP A 188 14.48 -4.24 5.73
C ASP A 188 13.46 -3.32 6.41
N GLU A 189 13.72 -2.02 6.50
CA GLU A 189 12.75 -1.01 6.96
C GLU A 189 11.51 -0.95 6.06
N ILE A 190 11.67 -1.02 4.74
CA ILE A 190 10.57 -1.08 3.78
C ILE A 190 9.76 -2.36 4.01
N LYS A 191 10.40 -3.53 4.13
CA LYS A 191 9.70 -4.79 4.40
C LYS A 191 8.93 -4.76 5.73
N GLN A 192 9.51 -4.15 6.75
CA GLN A 192 8.88 -4.03 8.06
C GLN A 192 7.73 -3.02 8.07
N SER A 193 7.87 -1.90 7.36
CA SER A 193 6.83 -0.87 7.24
C SER A 193 5.69 -1.27 6.30
N HIS A 194 5.98 -2.05 5.26
CA HIS A 194 5.00 -2.70 4.40
C HIS A 194 4.50 -4.01 5.01
N SER A 195 4.57 -4.17 6.34
CA SER A 195 3.88 -5.25 7.02
C SER A 195 2.39 -5.17 6.64
N THR A 196 2.00 -6.07 5.74
CA THR A 196 0.64 -6.22 5.23
C THR A 196 -0.31 -6.59 6.35
N HIS A 197 0.20 -6.87 7.55
CA HIS A 197 -0.54 -7.24 8.74
C HIS A 197 -1.70 -6.30 9.06
N LYS A 198 -1.54 -4.97 8.92
CA LYS A 198 -2.67 -4.05 9.14
C LYS A 198 -3.77 -4.20 8.08
N LEU A 199 -3.37 -4.37 6.82
CA LEU A 199 -4.29 -4.56 5.72
C LEU A 199 -4.95 -5.95 5.76
N GLU A 200 -4.20 -6.96 6.19
CA GLU A 200 -4.67 -8.33 6.42
C GLU A 200 -5.62 -8.40 7.61
N GLU A 201 -5.36 -7.67 8.70
CA GLU A 201 -6.29 -7.51 9.82
C GLU A 201 -7.60 -6.85 9.37
N GLU A 202 -7.52 -5.70 8.69
CA GLU A 202 -8.71 -5.02 8.14
C GLU A 202 -9.47 -5.92 7.16
N TYR A 203 -8.76 -6.67 6.31
CA TYR A 203 -9.37 -7.62 5.38
C TYR A 203 -10.10 -8.75 6.13
N HIS A 204 -9.48 -9.34 7.15
CA HIS A 204 -10.10 -10.39 7.96
C HIS A 204 -11.31 -9.89 8.77
N GLU A 205 -11.27 -8.66 9.27
CA GLU A 205 -12.39 -8.03 9.97
C GLU A 205 -13.57 -7.82 9.01
N LEU A 206 -13.30 -7.26 7.82
CA LEU A 206 -14.31 -7.07 6.77
C LEU A 206 -14.89 -8.39 6.24
N GLU A 207 -14.06 -9.42 6.04
CA GLU A 207 -14.51 -10.74 5.61
C GLU A 207 -15.43 -11.37 6.68
N SER A 208 -15.10 -11.20 7.96
CA SER A 208 -15.93 -11.67 9.08
C SER A 208 -17.27 -10.93 9.16
N GLU A 209 -17.26 -9.60 8.98
CA GLU A 209 -18.48 -8.80 8.95
C GLU A 209 -19.37 -9.16 7.74
N LEU A 210 -18.76 -9.37 6.57
CA LEU A 210 -19.46 -9.83 5.37
C LEU A 210 -20.14 -11.17 5.58
N GLU A 211 -19.46 -12.13 6.21
CA GLU A 211 -20.03 -13.45 6.47
C GLU A 211 -21.20 -13.36 7.47
N SER A 212 -21.06 -12.57 8.53
CA SER A 212 -22.16 -12.29 9.47
C SER A 212 -23.37 -11.67 8.76
N LYS A 213 -23.14 -10.69 7.87
CA LYS A 213 -24.22 -10.06 7.07
C LYS A 213 -24.86 -11.04 6.08
N ARG A 214 -24.10 -11.98 5.51
CA ARG A 214 -24.64 -13.04 4.65
C ARG A 214 -25.57 -13.97 5.42
N GLU A 215 -25.19 -14.38 6.62
CA GLU A 215 -26.04 -15.20 7.50
C GLU A 215 -27.34 -14.46 7.86
N GLU A 216 -27.26 -13.17 8.23
CA GLU A 216 -28.44 -12.33 8.51
C GLU A 216 -29.41 -12.28 7.30
N VAL A 217 -28.87 -12.12 6.09
CA VAL A 217 -29.66 -12.11 4.85
C VAL A 217 -30.34 -13.46 4.59
N ILE A 218 -29.66 -14.58 4.88
CA ILE A 218 -30.24 -15.93 4.73
C ILE A 218 -31.43 -16.10 5.68
N GLU A 219 -31.29 -15.69 6.94
CA GLU A 219 -32.37 -15.80 7.93
C GLU A 219 -33.55 -14.88 7.55
N LEU A 220 -33.29 -13.65 7.11
CA LEU A 220 -34.33 -12.74 6.61
C LEU A 220 -35.05 -13.31 5.38
N LYS A 221 -34.34 -13.96 4.46
CA LYS A 221 -34.96 -14.64 3.30
C LYS A 221 -35.89 -15.77 3.75
N LYS A 222 -35.49 -16.55 4.74
CA LYS A 222 -36.30 -17.63 5.33
C LYS A 222 -37.55 -17.09 6.03
N GLN A 223 -37.40 -16.03 6.82
CA GLN A 223 -38.53 -15.34 7.44
C GLN A 223 -39.51 -14.79 6.39
N LYS A 224 -39.00 -14.12 5.34
CA LYS A 224 -39.81 -13.63 4.23
C LYS A 224 -40.62 -14.76 3.58
N GLN A 225 -40.00 -15.90 3.32
CA GLN A 225 -40.69 -17.06 2.71
C GLN A 225 -41.80 -17.60 3.61
N SER A 226 -41.57 -17.66 4.93
CA SER A 226 -42.60 -18.06 5.90
C SER A 226 -43.78 -17.10 5.92
N VAL A 227 -43.54 -15.78 5.92
CA VAL A 227 -44.60 -14.77 5.88
C VAL A 227 -45.42 -14.87 4.59
N VAL A 228 -44.77 -15.10 3.44
CA VAL A 228 -45.47 -15.31 2.16
C VAL A 228 -46.40 -16.52 2.24
N GLN A 229 -45.92 -17.66 2.75
CA GLN A 229 -46.75 -18.86 2.91
C GLN A 229 -47.94 -18.63 3.85
N GLN A 230 -47.73 -17.94 4.98
CA GLN A 230 -48.82 -17.59 5.90
C GLN A 230 -49.85 -16.67 5.23
N THR A 231 -49.38 -15.69 4.45
CA THR A 231 -50.25 -14.73 3.74
C THR A 231 -51.10 -15.44 2.69
N GLU A 232 -50.54 -16.39 1.94
CA GLU A 232 -51.30 -17.23 0.99
C GLU A 232 -52.39 -18.03 1.70
N GLN A 233 -52.08 -18.67 2.83
CA GLN A 233 -53.06 -19.42 3.62
C GLN A 233 -54.20 -18.53 4.16
N ILE A 234 -53.86 -17.35 4.68
CA ILE A 234 -54.87 -16.38 5.15
C ILE A 234 -55.76 -15.94 4.00
N THR A 235 -55.16 -15.61 2.84
CA THR A 235 -55.89 -15.16 1.64
C THR A 235 -56.88 -16.23 1.19
N GLN A 236 -56.48 -17.50 1.16
CA GLN A 236 -57.37 -18.62 0.82
C GLN A 236 -58.54 -18.75 1.81
N LYS A 237 -58.27 -18.63 3.12
CA LYS A 237 -59.32 -18.69 4.15
C LYS A 237 -60.31 -17.54 4.02
N VAL A 238 -59.84 -16.31 3.76
CA VAL A 238 -60.70 -15.14 3.57
C VAL A 238 -61.58 -15.33 2.33
N ALA A 239 -61.02 -15.76 1.19
CA ALA A 239 -61.79 -16.00 -0.03
C ALA A 239 -62.89 -17.07 0.18
N GLU A 240 -62.60 -18.13 0.92
CA GLU A 240 -63.60 -19.16 1.25
C GLU A 240 -64.69 -18.62 2.18
N GLN A 241 -64.32 -17.82 3.20
CA GLN A 241 -65.28 -17.15 4.07
C GLN A 241 -66.17 -16.17 3.32
N GLU A 242 -65.62 -15.37 2.40
CA GLU A 242 -66.40 -14.46 1.55
C GLU A 242 -67.40 -15.21 0.68
N LYS A 243 -67.00 -16.35 0.10
CA LYS A 243 -67.89 -17.23 -0.68
C LYS A 243 -69.03 -17.78 0.19
N GLN A 244 -68.74 -18.23 1.41
CA GLN A 244 -69.75 -18.71 2.36
C GLN A 244 -70.71 -17.60 2.79
N MET A 245 -70.19 -16.41 3.13
CA MET A 245 -71.03 -15.25 3.49
C MET A 245 -71.93 -14.82 2.34
N THR A 246 -71.41 -14.82 1.11
CA THR A 246 -72.20 -14.52 -0.09
C THR A 246 -73.31 -15.56 -0.29
N GLY A 247 -73.00 -16.84 -0.14
CA GLY A 247 -73.99 -17.92 -0.16
C GLY A 247 -75.09 -17.75 0.89
N ASN A 248 -74.71 -17.47 2.15
CA ASN A 248 -75.66 -17.22 3.24
C ASN A 248 -76.52 -15.99 3.00
N THR A 249 -75.92 -14.91 2.48
CA THR A 249 -76.65 -13.68 2.14
C THR A 249 -77.68 -13.94 1.05
N ASN A 250 -77.33 -14.70 0.02
CA ASN A 250 -78.26 -15.07 -1.05
C ASN A 250 -79.42 -15.93 -0.52
N LEU A 251 -79.16 -16.85 0.41
CA LEU A 251 -80.20 -17.64 1.08
C LEU A 251 -81.15 -16.75 1.91
N LEU A 252 -80.59 -15.83 2.69
CA LEU A 252 -81.38 -14.88 3.48
C LEU A 252 -82.24 -13.98 2.57
N LEU A 253 -81.70 -13.46 1.48
CA LEU A 253 -82.44 -12.67 0.50
C LEU A 253 -83.57 -13.47 -0.15
N SER A 254 -83.34 -14.74 -0.49
CA SER A 254 -84.39 -15.62 -1.01
C SER A 254 -85.49 -15.87 0.02
N SER A 255 -85.13 -16.11 1.29
CA SER A 255 -86.10 -16.28 2.37
C SER A 255 -86.90 -15.00 2.64
N LEU A 256 -86.26 -13.83 2.56
CA LEU A 256 -86.90 -12.54 2.68
C LEU A 256 -87.90 -12.32 1.54
N GLY A 257 -87.54 -12.64 0.30
CA GLY A 257 -88.44 -12.57 -0.85
C GLY A 257 -89.69 -13.42 -0.67
N MET A 258 -89.56 -14.66 -0.18
CA MET A 258 -90.72 -15.51 0.14
C MET A 258 -91.60 -14.92 1.24
N LEU A 259 -91.01 -14.32 2.28
CA LEU A 259 -91.76 -13.67 3.35
C LEU A 259 -92.48 -12.40 2.86
N GLU A 260 -91.86 -11.63 1.97
CA GLU A 260 -92.49 -10.47 1.34
C GLU A 260 -93.69 -10.89 0.48
N GLU A 261 -93.58 -12.00 -0.26
CA GLU A 261 -94.67 -12.58 -1.05
C GLU A 261 -95.81 -13.07 -0.14
N GLN A 262 -95.49 -13.76 0.96
CA GLN A 262 -96.48 -14.16 1.97
C GLN A 262 -97.17 -12.95 2.61
N LYS A 263 -96.42 -11.91 2.96
CA LYS A 263 -96.96 -10.66 3.50
C LYS A 263 -97.92 -10.00 2.50
N ALA A 264 -97.56 -9.97 1.21
CA ALA A 264 -98.44 -9.44 0.16
C ALA A 264 -99.74 -10.24 0.05
N GLY A 265 -99.67 -11.57 0.10
CA GLY A 265 -100.86 -12.44 0.10
C GLY A 265 -101.78 -12.20 1.31
N ILE A 266 -101.23 -12.10 2.53
CA ILE A 266 -102.03 -11.79 3.73
C ILE A 266 -102.67 -10.40 3.64
N LEU A 267 -101.97 -9.39 3.12
CA LEU A 267 -102.53 -8.05 2.93
C LEU A 267 -103.70 -8.07 1.95
N GLU A 268 -103.61 -8.86 0.88
CA GLU A 268 -104.70 -9.05 -0.07
C GLU A 268 -105.90 -9.73 0.59
N GLU A 269 -105.69 -10.80 1.37
CA GLU A 269 -106.73 -11.46 2.16
C GLU A 269 -107.42 -10.50 3.15
N ILE A 270 -106.66 -9.69 3.89
CA ILE A 270 -107.20 -8.68 4.80
C ILE A 270 -108.06 -7.67 4.03
N THR A 271 -107.62 -7.25 2.85
CA THR A 271 -108.36 -6.30 2.01
C THR A 271 -109.69 -6.91 1.55
N GLN A 272 -109.69 -8.18 1.14
CA GLN A 272 -110.90 -8.90 0.77
C GLN A 272 -111.87 -9.05 1.96
N GLU A 273 -111.36 -9.42 3.14
CA GLU A 273 -112.20 -9.54 4.35
C GLU A 273 -112.74 -8.19 4.83
N GLN A 274 -111.98 -7.10 4.72
CA GLN A 274 -112.48 -5.76 4.99
C GLN A 274 -113.61 -5.36 4.03
N ALA A 275 -113.50 -5.70 2.74
CA ALA A 275 -114.56 -5.47 1.76
C ALA A 275 -115.83 -6.28 2.08
N LYS A 276 -115.68 -7.56 2.47
CA LYS A 276 -116.81 -8.39 2.92
C LYS A 276 -117.46 -7.82 4.17
N LYS A 277 -116.66 -7.42 5.17
CA LYS A 277 -117.17 -6.79 6.39
C LYS A 277 -117.97 -5.53 6.06
N GLN A 278 -117.47 -4.66 5.18
CA GLN A 278 -118.19 -3.45 4.76
C GLN A 278 -119.53 -3.81 4.10
N SER A 279 -119.55 -4.81 3.22
CA SER A 279 -120.79 -5.30 2.59
C SER A 279 -121.80 -5.81 3.63
N GLN A 280 -121.37 -6.55 4.64
CA GLN A 280 -122.24 -7.03 5.71
C GLN A 280 -122.76 -5.89 6.59
N GLU A 281 -121.94 -4.87 6.84
CA GLU A 281 -122.32 -3.69 7.61
C GLU A 281 -123.37 -2.85 6.87
N ASP A 282 -123.25 -2.72 5.55
CA ASP A 282 -124.26 -2.09 4.70
C ASP A 282 -125.59 -2.87 4.72
N GLU A 283 -125.54 -4.21 4.71
CA GLU A 283 -126.71 -5.08 4.79
C GLU A 283 -127.40 -5.00 6.17
N LEU A 284 -126.63 -4.94 7.26
CA LEU A 284 -127.15 -4.70 8.61
C LEU A 284 -127.80 -3.32 8.75
N GLN A 285 -127.23 -2.28 8.13
CA GLN A 285 -127.86 -0.96 8.09
C GLN A 285 -129.18 -0.99 7.32
N ALA A 286 -129.26 -1.74 6.21
CA ALA A 286 -130.49 -1.92 5.46
C ALA A 286 -131.57 -2.62 6.30
N LEU A 287 -131.23 -3.72 6.96
CA LEU A 287 -132.13 -4.44 7.88
C LEU A 287 -132.57 -3.57 9.06
N THR A 288 -131.68 -2.73 9.60
CA THR A 288 -132.01 -1.80 10.69
C THR A 288 -133.04 -0.76 10.24
N LYS A 289 -132.91 -0.23 9.01
CA LYS A 289 -133.92 0.66 8.41
C LYS A 289 -135.26 -0.05 8.23
N GLU A 290 -135.26 -1.31 7.80
CA GLU A 290 -136.47 -2.10 7.61
C GLU A 290 -137.17 -2.43 8.94
N TRP A 291 -136.42 -2.76 9.99
CA TRP A 291 -136.97 -2.96 11.33
C TRP A 291 -137.62 -1.69 11.90
N LEU A 292 -136.98 -0.51 11.72
CA LEU A 292 -137.57 0.77 12.10
C LEU A 292 -138.89 1.05 11.36
N HIS A 293 -138.97 0.67 10.08
CA HIS A 293 -140.19 0.80 9.29
C HIS A 293 -141.31 -0.11 9.80
N GLN A 294 -141.01 -1.37 10.13
CA GLN A 294 -142.00 -2.28 10.75
C GLN A 294 -142.46 -1.79 12.14
N LYS A 295 -141.54 -1.26 12.96
CA LYS A 295 -141.87 -0.72 14.28
C LYS A 295 -142.81 0.49 14.20
N SER A 296 -142.66 1.34 13.18
CA SER A 296 -143.60 2.42 12.84
C SER A 296 -144.98 1.86 12.47
N SER A 297 -145.04 0.81 11.66
CA SER A 297 -146.30 0.14 11.27
C SER A 297 -147.07 -0.46 12.45
N ASN A 298 -146.35 -1.01 13.46
CA ASN A 298 -146.98 -1.55 14.66
C ASN A 298 -147.63 -0.49 15.58
N LYS A 299 -147.16 0.77 15.56
CA LYS A 299 -147.85 1.86 16.28
C LYS A 299 -149.23 2.17 15.70
N ASN A 300 -149.40 2.03 14.38
CA ASN A 300 -150.72 2.17 13.75
C ASN A 300 -151.68 1.05 14.17
N ARG A 301 -151.16 -0.14 14.49
CA ARG A 301 -151.97 -1.29 14.96
C ARG A 301 -152.49 -1.10 16.38
N GLN A 302 -151.70 -0.49 17.27
CA GLN A 302 -152.14 -0.10 18.62
C GLN A 302 -153.30 0.91 18.61
N GLY A 303 -153.27 1.89 17.72
CA GLY A 303 -154.38 2.87 17.59
C GLY A 303 -155.71 2.25 17.16
N ILE A 304 -155.67 1.12 16.43
CA ILE A 304 -156.86 0.37 16.01
C ILE A 304 -157.42 -0.43 17.20
N ASP A 305 -156.58 -1.07 18.01
CA ASP A 305 -157.01 -1.87 19.18
C ASP A 305 -157.69 -1.01 20.27
N GLU A 306 -157.24 0.23 20.46
CA GLU A 306 -157.86 1.19 21.38
C GLU A 306 -159.26 1.65 20.93
N GLN A 307 -159.49 1.79 19.62
CA GLN A 307 -160.82 2.08 19.09
C GLN A 307 -161.78 0.90 19.27
N ILE A 308 -161.29 -0.34 19.04
CA ILE A 308 -162.08 -1.57 19.23
C ILE A 308 -162.51 -1.71 20.69
N LYS A 309 -161.61 -1.44 21.65
CA LYS A 309 -161.91 -1.48 23.08
C LYS A 309 -163.03 -0.49 23.46
N LYS A 310 -162.94 0.75 22.97
CA LYS A 310 -163.93 1.79 23.22
C LYS A 310 -165.33 1.43 22.67
N HIS A 311 -165.41 0.76 21.52
CA HIS A 311 -166.68 0.29 20.96
C HIS A 311 -167.29 -0.86 21.78
N ARG A 312 -166.46 -1.77 22.30
CA ARG A 312 -166.92 -2.86 23.20
C ARG A 312 -167.55 -2.35 24.49
N ASP A 313 -166.91 -1.39 25.16
CA ASP A 313 -167.39 -0.86 26.44
C ASP A 313 -168.73 -0.11 26.28
N ASN A 314 -168.88 0.63 25.18
CA ASN A 314 -170.14 1.28 24.84
C ASN A 314 -171.27 0.27 24.60
N LEU A 315 -171.00 -0.84 23.91
CA LEU A 315 -171.98 -1.88 23.64
C LEU A 315 -172.48 -2.53 24.94
N HIS A 316 -171.56 -2.80 25.87
CA HIS A 316 -171.89 -3.38 27.19
C HIS A 316 -172.76 -2.44 28.04
N THR A 317 -172.50 -1.13 27.96
CA THR A 317 -173.27 -0.09 28.65
C THR A 317 -174.70 0.00 28.12
N ILE A 318 -174.89 -0.11 26.80
CA ILE A 318 -176.23 -0.13 26.17
C ILE A 318 -177.00 -1.38 26.59
N GLN A 319 -176.34 -2.54 26.62
CA GLN A 319 -176.98 -3.81 26.97
C GLN A 319 -177.49 -3.84 28.43
N ASN A 320 -176.75 -3.23 29.36
CA ASN A 320 -177.20 -3.07 30.74
C ASN A 320 -178.43 -2.15 30.86
N LYS A 321 -178.48 -1.05 30.09
CA LYS A 321 -179.65 -0.16 30.06
C LYS A 321 -180.90 -0.87 29.51
N CYS A 322 -180.76 -1.67 28.47
CA CYS A 322 -181.87 -2.48 27.95
C CYS A 322 -182.39 -3.49 28.99
N SER A 323 -181.48 -4.15 29.71
CA SER A 323 -181.85 -5.13 30.75
C SER A 323 -182.63 -4.48 31.92
N MET A 324 -182.26 -3.25 32.32
CA MET A 324 -183.03 -2.52 33.34
C MET A 324 -184.41 -2.10 32.85
N LEU A 325 -184.52 -1.63 31.60
CA LEU A 325 -185.81 -1.26 31.01
C LEU A 325 -186.75 -2.47 30.86
N GLU A 326 -186.23 -3.66 30.55
CA GLU A 326 -187.02 -4.89 30.51
C GLU A 326 -187.61 -5.27 31.88
N LEU A 327 -186.84 -5.10 32.96
CA LEU A 327 -187.31 -5.35 34.32
C LEU A 327 -188.37 -4.33 34.74
N GLU A 328 -188.19 -3.06 34.38
CA GLU A 328 -189.15 -1.98 34.63
C GLU A 328 -190.49 -2.25 33.94
N ILE A 329 -190.45 -2.63 32.65
CA ILE A 329 -191.66 -2.97 31.88
C ILE A 329 -192.40 -4.16 32.49
N LYS A 330 -191.67 -5.22 32.91
CA LYS A 330 -192.27 -6.38 33.59
C LYS A 330 -192.94 -6.01 34.91
N SER A 331 -192.33 -5.12 35.69
CA SER A 331 -192.90 -4.62 36.95
C SER A 331 -194.21 -3.87 36.71
N GLN A 332 -194.24 -2.98 35.72
CA GLN A 332 -195.45 -2.22 35.35
C GLN A 332 -196.57 -3.11 34.81
N MET A 333 -196.25 -4.16 34.06
CA MET A 333 -197.25 -5.13 33.60
C MET A 333 -197.93 -5.87 34.76
N ASN A 334 -197.18 -6.29 35.79
CA ASN A 334 -197.76 -6.96 36.96
C ASN A 334 -198.71 -6.04 37.75
N LEU A 335 -198.35 -4.77 37.93
CA LEU A 335 -199.20 -3.77 38.58
C LEU A 335 -200.53 -3.56 37.81
N LEU A 336 -200.45 -3.53 36.47
CA LEU A 336 -201.63 -3.40 35.62
C LEU A 336 -202.58 -4.61 35.73
N ASP A 337 -202.03 -5.81 35.85
CA ASP A 337 -202.81 -7.04 36.02
C ASP A 337 -203.48 -7.12 37.40
N GLU A 338 -202.82 -6.65 38.46
CA GLU A 338 -203.42 -6.52 39.80
C GLU A 338 -204.60 -5.53 39.82
N GLU A 339 -204.44 -4.37 39.16
CA GLU A 339 -205.51 -3.38 39.00
C GLU A 339 -206.72 -3.94 38.24
N ARG A 340 -206.51 -4.65 37.12
CA ARG A 340 -207.60 -5.32 36.38
C ARG A 340 -208.33 -6.35 37.24
N GLN A 341 -207.63 -7.02 38.16
CA GLN A 341 -208.26 -8.05 38.99
C GLN A 341 -209.09 -7.44 40.12
N LYS A 342 -208.65 -6.32 40.71
CA LYS A 342 -209.48 -5.52 41.61
C LYS A 342 -210.72 -4.97 40.92
N GLU A 343 -210.57 -4.49 39.67
CA GLU A 343 -211.69 -4.01 38.86
C GLU A 343 -212.74 -5.11 38.63
N LYS A 344 -212.31 -6.34 38.30
CA LYS A 344 -213.24 -7.49 38.20
C LYS A 344 -213.94 -7.83 39.51
N GLU A 345 -213.24 -7.76 40.64
CA GLU A 345 -213.85 -7.98 41.96
C GLU A 345 -214.92 -6.95 42.29
N ILE A 346 -214.69 -5.67 41.95
CA ILE A 346 -215.65 -4.59 42.13
C ILE A 346 -216.87 -4.80 41.24
N ILE A 347 -216.66 -5.11 39.95
CA ILE A 347 -217.75 -5.40 39.00
C ILE A 347 -218.61 -6.57 39.50
N MET A 348 -217.97 -7.65 39.96
CA MET A 348 -218.66 -8.83 40.50
C MET A 348 -219.52 -8.50 41.73
N ARG A 349 -219.04 -7.64 42.63
CA ARG A 349 -219.82 -7.16 43.80
C ARG A 349 -221.00 -6.28 43.42
N ILE A 350 -220.90 -5.50 42.33
CA ILE A 350 -222.01 -4.67 41.84
C ILE A 350 -223.11 -5.56 41.24
N THR A 351 -222.76 -6.59 40.48
CA THR A 351 -223.74 -7.50 39.85
C THR A 351 -224.55 -8.31 40.87
N GLN A 352 -223.99 -8.60 42.05
CA GLN A 352 -224.70 -9.31 43.12
C GLN A 352 -225.72 -8.45 43.89
N LYS A 353 -225.73 -7.13 43.74
CA LYS A 353 -226.57 -6.22 44.54
C LYS A 353 -227.88 -5.81 43.89
N TYR A 354 -228.13 -6.23 42.64
CA TYR A 354 -229.31 -5.83 41.84
C TYR A 354 -230.04 -7.02 41.17
N ASN A 355 -229.81 -8.24 41.64
CA ASN A 355 -230.79 -9.34 41.62
C ASN A 355 -231.22 -9.61 43.06
#